data_AF-A0A9N9KG27-F1
#
_entry.id   AF-A0A9N9KG27-F1
#
_cell.length_a   1.000
_cell.length_b   1.000
_cell.length_c   1.000
_cell.angle_alpha   90.00
_cell.angle_beta   90.00
_cell.angle_gamma   90.00
#
_symmetry.space_group_name_H-M   'P 1'
#
loop_
_entity.id
_entity.type
_entity.pdbx_description
1 polymer ?
#
loop_
_entity_poly.entity_id
_entity_poly.type
_entity_poly.pdbx_seq_one_letter_code
_entity_poly.pdbx_strand_id
1 'polypeptide(L)'
;ERWGPHTIDRMADYQNSKLPHFNSRYYCPNSEGINCFTQNWKEENNYVCPPLALIHRVLQHIIEEKAVATGGFRCSGTMEESKLAVPSSKARLVSMLLARAQTLRKNSVSQNWNQRLDRAWCLYDNYCKVMGLEALPSKVDTLVSFIVWLDLTHAFSNCTDVLAAVSREHLEAQLPDPSKNYKVKKVFRALFK
;
A
#
# COMPACT_ATOMS: atom_id res chain seq x y z
N GLU A 1 -21.63 27.42 2.99
CA GLU A 1 -21.02 26.38 2.12
C GLU A 1 -20.57 25.22 2.99
N ARG A 2 -21.06 24.00 2.73
CA ARG A 2 -20.86 22.83 3.62
C ARG A 2 -19.49 22.15 3.47
N TRP A 3 -18.76 22.47 2.41
CA TRP A 3 -17.54 21.75 2.01
C TRP A 3 -16.35 22.69 1.77
N GLY A 4 -16.36 23.90 2.33
CA GLY A 4 -15.28 24.89 2.17
C GLY A 4 -15.27 25.63 0.81
N PRO A 5 -14.32 26.57 0.60
CA PRO A 5 -14.21 27.38 -0.62
C PRO A 5 -13.52 26.61 -1.76
N HIS A 6 -13.83 25.32 -1.88
CA HIS A 6 -13.21 24.44 -2.87
C HIS A 6 -13.86 24.62 -4.23
N THR A 7 -13.04 24.61 -5.28
CA THR A 7 -13.49 24.83 -6.65
C THR A 7 -13.83 23.52 -7.36
N ILE A 8 -13.16 22.42 -6.99
CA ILE A 8 -13.30 21.12 -7.67
C ILE A 8 -13.13 19.92 -6.74
N ASP A 9 -13.96 18.90 -6.92
CA ASP A 9 -13.87 17.60 -6.25
C ASP A 9 -13.09 16.60 -7.11
N ARG A 10 -11.84 16.31 -6.76
CA ARG A 10 -10.95 15.52 -7.62
C ARG A 10 -11.25 14.03 -7.60
N MET A 11 -12.07 13.54 -6.68
CA MET A 11 -12.30 12.10 -6.51
C MET A 11 -13.76 11.80 -6.20
N ALA A 12 -14.62 12.00 -7.19
CA ALA A 12 -16.05 11.81 -7.08
C ALA A 12 -16.69 11.18 -8.32
N ASP A 13 -17.99 10.91 -8.23
CA ASP A 13 -18.89 10.60 -9.35
C ASP A 13 -20.15 11.46 -9.25
N TYR A 14 -21.05 11.34 -10.22
CA TYR A 14 -22.30 12.11 -10.24
C TYR A 14 -23.22 11.87 -9.02
N GLN A 15 -23.04 10.76 -8.30
CA GLN A 15 -23.87 10.43 -7.14
C GLN A 15 -23.32 11.02 -5.85
N ASN A 16 -21.99 11.17 -5.76
CA ASN A 16 -21.32 11.50 -4.51
C ASN A 16 -20.56 12.84 -4.51
N SER A 17 -20.47 13.53 -5.66
CA SER A 17 -19.78 14.80 -5.80
C SER A 17 -20.26 15.82 -4.76
N LYS A 18 -19.30 16.50 -4.14
CA LYS A 18 -19.58 17.56 -3.15
C LYS A 18 -19.60 18.95 -3.77
N LEU A 19 -19.09 19.05 -5.00
CA LEU A 19 -18.92 20.28 -5.75
C LEU A 19 -19.48 20.11 -7.17
N PRO A 20 -19.94 21.19 -7.81
CA PRO A 20 -20.43 21.14 -9.19
C PRO A 20 -19.40 20.63 -10.19
N HIS A 21 -18.13 21.03 -10.01
CA HIS A 21 -17.01 20.54 -10.80
C HIS A 21 -16.37 19.36 -10.11
N PHE A 22 -16.19 18.25 -10.84
CA PHE A 22 -15.57 17.05 -10.28
C PHE A 22 -14.85 16.21 -11.32
N ASN A 23 -13.86 15.44 -10.87
CA ASN A 23 -13.20 14.40 -11.67
C ASN A 23 -13.66 13.02 -11.20
N SER A 24 -13.81 12.11 -12.16
CA SER A 24 -14.22 10.73 -11.89
C SER A 24 -13.17 9.71 -12.30
N ARG A 25 -13.22 8.54 -11.66
CA ARG A 25 -12.35 7.41 -12.00
C ARG A 25 -12.71 6.81 -13.36
N TYR A 26 -13.99 6.80 -13.69
CA TYR A 26 -14.52 6.26 -14.93
C TYR A 26 -15.20 7.38 -15.71
N TYR A 27 -15.52 7.14 -16.98
CA TYR A 27 -16.34 8.07 -17.74
C TYR A 27 -17.65 8.33 -16.99
N CYS A 28 -17.89 9.60 -16.68
CA CYS A 28 -19.06 10.05 -15.94
C CYS A 28 -19.60 11.31 -16.64
N PRO A 29 -20.91 11.37 -16.95
CA PRO A 29 -21.52 12.59 -17.44
C PRO A 29 -21.23 13.76 -16.49
N ASN A 30 -20.92 14.93 -17.05
CA ASN A 30 -20.61 16.17 -16.34
C ASN A 30 -19.31 16.15 -15.50
N SER A 31 -18.46 15.12 -15.62
CA SER A 31 -17.13 15.19 -15.02
C SER A 31 -16.19 16.03 -15.88
N GLU A 32 -15.35 16.84 -15.24
CA GLU A 32 -14.27 17.64 -15.87
C GLU A 32 -13.18 16.75 -16.49
N GLY A 33 -13.10 15.49 -16.08
CA GLY A 33 -12.13 14.56 -16.62
C GLY A 33 -12.14 13.20 -15.95
N ILE A 34 -11.69 12.21 -16.71
CA ILE A 34 -11.38 10.87 -16.22
C ILE A 34 -9.95 10.90 -15.67
N ASN A 35 -9.75 10.33 -14.48
CA ASN A 35 -8.46 10.27 -13.79
C ASN A 35 -7.91 11.66 -13.44
N CYS A 36 -8.10 12.10 -12.20
CA CYS A 36 -7.65 13.41 -11.74
C CYS A 36 -6.13 13.62 -11.76
N PHE A 37 -5.31 12.56 -11.79
CA PHE A 37 -3.85 12.68 -11.83
C PHE A 37 -3.29 13.12 -13.19
N THR A 38 -4.13 13.21 -14.23
CA THR A 38 -3.72 13.77 -15.53
C THR A 38 -4.10 15.24 -15.68
N GLN A 39 -4.72 15.83 -14.65
CA GLN A 39 -5.19 17.21 -14.64
C GLN A 39 -4.23 18.07 -13.83
N ASN A 40 -4.11 19.34 -14.20
CA ASN A 40 -3.34 20.32 -13.45
C ASN A 40 -4.16 20.81 -12.23
N TRP A 41 -3.57 20.72 -11.04
CA TRP A 41 -4.18 21.07 -9.76
C TRP A 41 -3.73 22.43 -9.23
N LYS A 42 -2.71 23.05 -9.84
CA LYS A 42 -2.01 24.21 -9.30
C LYS A 42 -2.88 25.47 -9.14
N GLU A 43 -3.83 25.67 -10.05
CA GLU A 43 -4.67 26.88 -10.10
C GLU A 43 -6.02 26.70 -9.40
N GLU A 44 -6.26 25.51 -8.83
CA GLU A 44 -7.54 25.12 -8.26
C GLU A 44 -7.45 24.92 -6.74
N ASN A 45 -8.56 25.12 -6.03
CA ASN A 45 -8.68 24.74 -4.63
C ASN A 45 -9.30 23.33 -4.54
N ASN A 46 -8.43 22.34 -4.49
CA ASN A 46 -8.79 20.95 -4.72
C ASN A 46 -9.36 20.28 -3.47
N TYR A 47 -10.56 19.72 -3.56
CA TYR A 47 -11.07 18.77 -2.57
C TYR A 47 -10.66 17.35 -2.96
N VAL A 48 -10.10 16.60 -2.00
CA VAL A 48 -9.61 15.23 -2.24
C VAL A 48 -10.07 14.26 -1.14
N CYS A 49 -10.87 13.25 -1.50
CA CYS A 49 -11.24 12.16 -0.58
C CYS A 49 -10.75 10.80 -1.11
N PRO A 50 -9.42 10.53 -1.17
CA PRO A 50 -8.90 9.31 -1.76
C PRO A 50 -9.21 8.06 -0.93
N PRO A 51 -9.43 6.91 -1.58
CA PRO A 51 -9.20 5.61 -0.95
C PRO A 51 -7.80 5.53 -0.35
N LEU A 52 -7.64 4.85 0.80
CA LEU A 52 -6.37 4.74 1.53
C LEU A 52 -5.17 4.35 0.63
N ALA A 53 -5.41 3.45 -0.33
CA ALA A 53 -4.40 2.98 -1.26
C ALA A 53 -3.84 4.09 -2.18
N LEU A 54 -4.57 5.18 -2.40
CA LEU A 54 -4.20 6.25 -3.34
C LEU A 54 -3.63 7.50 -2.66
N ILE A 55 -3.59 7.54 -1.32
CA ILE A 55 -3.07 8.69 -0.56
C ILE A 55 -1.66 9.06 -1.00
N HIS A 56 -0.78 8.07 -1.16
CA HIS A 56 0.60 8.32 -1.59
C HIS A 56 0.67 9.02 -2.95
N ARG A 57 -0.18 8.64 -3.91
CA ARG A 57 -0.22 9.26 -5.25
C ARG A 57 -0.76 10.68 -5.18
N VAL A 58 -1.77 10.92 -4.36
CA VAL A 58 -2.33 12.28 -4.12
C VAL A 58 -1.27 13.20 -3.54
N LEU A 59 -0.54 12.74 -2.51
CA LEU A 59 0.53 13.52 -1.91
C LEU A 59 1.64 13.82 -2.92
N GLN A 60 2.05 12.82 -3.71
CA GLN A 60 3.05 12.99 -4.75
C GLN A 60 2.62 14.05 -5.78
N HIS A 61 1.39 13.95 -6.28
CA HIS A 61 0.83 14.87 -7.27
C HIS A 61 0.77 16.31 -6.75
N ILE A 62 0.30 16.48 -5.51
CA ILE A 62 0.27 17.80 -4.83
C ILE A 62 1.68 18.41 -4.73
N ILE A 63 2.68 17.60 -4.40
CA ILE A 63 4.08 18.04 -4.26
C ILE A 63 4.67 18.43 -5.62
N GLU A 64 4.46 17.60 -6.64
CA GLU A 64 4.97 17.80 -8.00
C GLU A 64 4.38 19.07 -8.63
N GLU A 65 3.08 19.30 -8.47
CA GLU A 65 2.38 20.44 -9.07
C GLU A 65 2.36 21.69 -8.19
N LYS A 66 2.84 21.59 -6.94
CA LYS A 66 2.76 22.65 -5.93
C LYS A 66 1.32 23.14 -5.71
N ALA A 67 0.38 22.19 -5.75
CA ALA A 67 -1.05 22.48 -5.65
C ALA A 67 -1.50 22.64 -4.20
N VAL A 68 -2.68 23.25 -4.01
CA VAL A 68 -3.36 23.31 -2.71
C VAL A 68 -4.49 22.29 -2.72
N ALA A 69 -4.51 21.39 -1.73
CA ALA A 69 -5.59 20.42 -1.61
C ALA A 69 -6.00 20.19 -0.16
N THR A 70 -7.30 20.07 0.07
CA THR A 70 -7.89 19.73 1.38
C THR A 70 -8.57 18.39 1.27
N GLY A 71 -8.32 17.49 2.24
CA GLY A 71 -8.86 16.14 2.18
C GLY A 71 -9.59 15.69 3.43
N GLY A 72 -10.73 15.03 3.21
CA GLY A 72 -11.46 14.31 4.25
C GLY A 72 -10.94 12.89 4.36
N PHE A 73 -10.18 12.59 5.41
CA PHE A 73 -9.80 11.21 5.72
C PHE A 73 -10.88 10.58 6.61
N ARG A 74 -11.63 9.61 6.08
CA ARG A 74 -12.45 8.74 6.93
C ARG A 74 -11.55 7.77 7.69
N CYS A 75 -11.10 8.19 8.88
CA CYS A 75 -10.81 7.24 9.95
C CYS A 75 -12.17 6.87 10.57
N SER A 76 -12.39 5.59 10.87
CA SER A 76 -13.67 5.09 11.41
C SER A 76 -14.11 5.87 12.66
N GLY A 77 -15.20 6.64 12.53
CA GLY A 77 -15.81 7.44 13.60
C GLY A 77 -15.30 8.89 13.62
N THR A 78 -16.20 9.83 13.32
CA THR A 78 -16.02 11.30 13.25
C THR A 78 -15.30 11.85 12.01
N MET A 79 -15.97 12.79 11.31
CA MET A 79 -15.36 13.59 10.25
C MET A 79 -14.46 14.63 10.90
N GLU A 80 -13.15 14.56 10.67
CA GLU A 80 -12.24 15.63 11.04
C GLU A 80 -11.72 16.27 9.75
N GLU A 81 -12.16 17.51 9.48
CA GLU A 81 -11.66 18.32 8.37
C GLU A 81 -10.26 18.80 8.69
N SER A 82 -9.24 18.13 8.15
CA SER A 82 -7.85 18.58 8.29
C SER A 82 -7.43 19.37 7.05
N LYS A 83 -7.12 20.66 7.23
CA LYS A 83 -6.49 21.48 6.19
C LYS A 83 -5.05 21.00 6.00
N LEU A 84 -4.75 20.36 4.87
CA LEU A 84 -3.37 20.09 4.43
C LEU A 84 -2.75 21.39 3.88
N ALA A 85 -2.48 22.36 4.75
CA ALA A 85 -1.51 23.39 4.43
C ALA A 85 -0.13 22.77 4.59
N VAL A 86 0.70 22.74 3.54
CA VAL A 86 2.05 22.18 3.56
C VAL A 86 3.04 23.27 4.02
N PRO A 87 3.54 23.27 5.27
CA PRO A 87 4.55 24.22 5.72
C PRO A 87 5.95 23.61 5.49
N SER A 88 6.93 24.49 5.37
CA SER A 88 8.29 24.30 4.85
C SER A 88 9.24 23.39 5.66
N SER A 89 8.77 22.61 6.63
CA SER A 89 9.60 21.66 7.41
C SER A 89 9.43 20.21 6.90
N LYS A 90 9.86 20.01 5.66
CA LYS A 90 9.56 18.85 4.78
C LYS A 90 9.91 17.45 5.30
N ALA A 91 10.90 17.25 6.17
CA ALA A 91 11.35 15.89 6.52
C ALA A 91 10.48 15.20 7.60
N ARG A 92 10.05 15.96 8.61
CA ARG A 92 9.38 15.41 9.79
C ARG A 92 7.91 15.07 9.54
N LEU A 93 7.22 15.90 8.74
CA LEU A 93 5.84 15.62 8.33
C LEU A 93 5.77 14.41 7.39
N VAL A 94 6.70 14.31 6.43
CA VAL A 94 6.78 13.16 5.52
C VAL A 94 7.08 11.88 6.30
N SER A 95 8.02 11.88 7.26
CA SER A 95 8.29 10.69 8.07
C SER A 95 7.11 10.29 8.95
N MET A 96 6.39 11.25 9.54
CA MET A 96 5.18 10.98 10.32
C MET A 96 4.05 10.42 9.46
N LEU A 97 3.85 10.96 8.24
CA LEU A 97 2.83 10.47 7.31
C LEU A 97 3.18 9.08 6.76
N LEU A 98 4.45 8.83 6.46
CA LEU A 98 4.93 7.50 6.07
C LEU A 98 4.76 6.49 7.20
N ALA A 99 5.14 6.84 8.43
CA ALA A 99 4.94 5.99 9.60
C ALA A 99 3.44 5.72 9.83
N ARG A 100 2.57 6.73 9.72
CA ARG A 100 1.12 6.56 9.85
C ARG A 100 0.55 5.70 8.73
N ALA A 101 1.01 5.87 7.50
CA ALA A 101 0.60 5.03 6.37
C ALA A 101 1.06 3.57 6.52
N GLN A 102 2.25 3.33 7.05
CA GLN A 102 2.74 1.99 7.40
C GLN A 102 1.89 1.36 8.51
N THR A 103 1.57 2.10 9.57
CA THR A 103 0.69 1.64 10.65
C THR A 103 -0.72 1.34 10.14
N LEU A 104 -1.30 2.22 9.32
CA LEU A 104 -2.61 2.01 8.71
C LEU A 104 -2.59 0.84 7.73
N ARG A 105 -1.49 0.61 7.01
CA ARG A 105 -1.30 -0.60 6.19
C ARG A 105 -1.34 -1.85 7.07
N LYS A 106 -0.57 -1.89 8.17
CA LYS A 106 -0.58 -3.01 9.13
C LYS A 106 -1.97 -3.26 9.73
N ASN A 107 -2.73 -2.19 10.00
CA ASN A 107 -4.08 -2.26 10.58
C ASN A 107 -5.20 -2.54 9.56
N SER A 108 -4.99 -2.23 8.29
CA SER A 108 -5.96 -2.50 7.20
C SER A 108 -5.94 -3.95 6.73
N VAL A 109 -4.88 -4.68 7.06
CA VAL A 109 -4.79 -6.11 6.84
C VAL A 109 -5.36 -6.82 8.06
N SER A 110 -6.19 -7.85 7.86
CA SER A 110 -6.84 -8.54 8.97
C SER A 110 -5.80 -9.09 9.95
N GLN A 111 -6.07 -8.97 11.27
CA GLN A 111 -5.19 -9.54 12.30
C GLN A 111 -4.90 -11.03 12.04
N ASN A 112 -5.89 -11.76 11.52
CA ASN A 112 -5.75 -13.16 11.12
C ASN A 112 -4.71 -13.37 10.00
N TRP A 113 -4.60 -12.45 9.04
CA TRP A 113 -3.59 -12.52 7.98
C TRP A 113 -2.19 -12.27 8.55
N ASN A 114 -2.02 -11.27 9.41
CA ASN A 114 -0.72 -11.00 10.06
C ASN A 114 -0.25 -12.22 10.87
N GLN A 115 -1.13 -12.81 11.69
CA GLN A 115 -0.82 -14.03 12.45
C GLN A 115 -0.43 -15.22 11.56
N ARG A 116 -1.06 -15.38 10.40
CA ARG A 116 -0.70 -16.43 9.44
C ARG A 116 0.70 -16.22 8.87
N LEU A 117 1.04 -14.99 8.49
CA LEU A 117 2.38 -14.67 8.00
C LEU A 117 3.43 -14.83 9.08
N ASP A 118 3.14 -14.48 10.33
CA ASP A 118 4.07 -14.66 11.45
C ASP A 118 4.39 -16.14 11.68
N ARG A 119 3.37 -17.02 11.59
CA ARG A 119 3.57 -18.48 11.65
C ARG A 119 4.38 -19.00 10.46
N ALA A 120 4.07 -18.54 9.25
CA ALA A 120 4.79 -18.93 8.05
C ALA A 120 6.26 -18.48 8.10
N TRP A 121 6.54 -17.28 8.61
CA TRP A 121 7.89 -16.79 8.84
C TRP A 121 8.63 -17.63 9.88
N CYS A 122 7.99 -17.90 11.03
CA CYS A 122 8.60 -18.71 12.09
C CYS A 122 9.01 -20.10 11.58
N LEU A 123 8.18 -20.73 10.74
CA LEU A 123 8.52 -22.01 10.10
C LEU A 123 9.76 -21.89 9.20
N TYR A 124 9.83 -20.86 8.38
CA TYR A 124 10.97 -20.61 7.49
C TYR A 124 12.26 -20.30 8.27
N ASP A 125 12.17 -19.45 9.29
CA ASP A 125 13.30 -19.09 10.16
C ASP A 125 13.85 -20.31 10.91
N ASN A 126 12.96 -21.16 11.43
CA ASN A 126 13.36 -22.42 12.07
C ASN A 126 14.02 -23.37 11.09
N TYR A 127 13.48 -23.52 9.87
CA TYR A 127 14.14 -24.31 8.82
C TYR A 127 15.54 -23.79 8.52
N CYS A 128 15.70 -22.46 8.37
CA CYS A 128 17.01 -21.86 8.11
C CYS A 128 17.99 -22.15 9.26
N LYS A 129 17.56 -22.00 10.52
CA LYS A 129 18.39 -22.31 11.70
C LYS A 129 18.84 -23.77 11.74
N VAL A 130 17.92 -24.71 11.47
CA VAL A 130 18.24 -26.15 11.45
C VAL A 130 19.22 -26.49 10.33
N MET A 131 19.10 -25.84 9.18
CA MET A 131 19.96 -26.06 8.02
C MET A 131 21.27 -25.25 8.06
N GLY A 132 21.49 -24.44 9.11
CA GLY A 132 22.66 -23.56 9.22
C GLY A 132 22.67 -22.42 8.18
N LEU A 133 21.50 -21.98 7.73
CA LEU A 133 21.30 -20.95 6.73
C LEU A 133 20.78 -19.66 7.37
N GLU A 134 21.01 -18.52 6.70
CA GLU A 134 20.48 -17.23 7.13
C GLU A 134 19.08 -16.98 6.53
N ALA A 135 18.10 -16.71 7.38
CA ALA A 135 16.75 -16.36 6.96
C ALA A 135 16.66 -14.91 6.43
N LEU A 136 17.54 -14.03 6.91
CA LEU A 136 17.61 -12.61 6.52
C LEU A 136 19.08 -12.14 6.54
N PRO A 137 19.67 -11.75 5.39
CA PRO A 137 19.13 -11.80 4.03
C PRO A 137 19.01 -13.24 3.51
N SER A 138 17.82 -13.61 3.01
CA SER A 138 17.63 -14.92 2.37
C SER A 138 18.20 -14.93 0.96
N LYS A 139 19.01 -15.96 0.67
CA LYS A 139 19.45 -16.26 -0.69
C LYS A 139 18.32 -16.94 -1.46
N VAL A 140 18.28 -16.70 -2.78
CA VAL A 140 17.30 -17.32 -3.69
C VAL A 140 17.30 -18.85 -3.56
N ASP A 141 18.48 -19.46 -3.46
CA ASP A 141 18.62 -20.92 -3.38
C ASP A 141 18.15 -21.49 -2.02
N THR A 142 18.28 -20.71 -0.94
CA THR A 142 17.73 -21.06 0.39
C THR A 142 16.21 -21.14 0.32
N LEU A 143 15.58 -20.13 -0.29
CA LEU A 143 14.12 -20.09 -0.44
C LEU A 143 13.61 -21.21 -1.37
N VAL A 144 14.33 -21.50 -2.46
CA VAL A 144 13.99 -22.63 -3.33
C VAL A 144 14.09 -23.96 -2.59
N SER A 145 15.17 -24.18 -1.84
CA SER A 145 15.35 -25.40 -1.03
C SER A 145 14.22 -25.56 0.00
N PHE A 146 13.80 -24.47 0.64
CA PHE A 146 12.68 -24.49 1.56
C PHE A 146 11.35 -24.87 0.89
N ILE A 147 11.07 -24.32 -0.29
CA ILE A 147 9.85 -24.63 -1.05
C ILE A 147 9.78 -26.12 -1.41
N VAL A 148 10.92 -26.72 -1.79
CA VAL A 148 11.02 -28.15 -2.05
C VAL A 148 10.81 -28.96 -0.75
N TRP A 149 11.41 -28.51 0.36
CA TRP A 149 11.21 -29.15 1.66
C TRP A 149 9.74 -29.11 2.13
N LEU A 150 9.03 -28.01 1.88
CA LEU A 150 7.60 -27.90 2.19
C LEU A 150 6.75 -28.90 1.41
N ASP A 151 7.07 -29.11 0.14
CA ASP A 151 6.40 -30.10 -0.71
C ASP A 151 6.60 -31.51 -0.16
N LEU A 152 7.85 -31.87 0.16
CA LEU A 152 8.20 -33.20 0.67
C LEU A 152 7.60 -33.52 2.05
N THR A 153 7.46 -32.51 2.91
CA THR A 153 7.01 -32.70 4.30
C THR A 153 5.52 -32.45 4.50
N HIS A 154 4.85 -31.86 3.51
CA HIS A 154 3.48 -31.37 3.62
C HIS A 154 3.24 -30.50 4.87
N ALA A 155 4.29 -29.83 5.37
CA ALA A 155 4.28 -29.16 6.67
C ALA A 155 3.42 -27.89 6.72
N PHE A 156 2.87 -27.43 5.60
CA PHE A 156 2.10 -26.20 5.56
C PHE A 156 0.95 -26.24 4.54
N SER A 157 -0.25 -25.83 4.98
CA SER A 157 -1.47 -25.88 4.16
C SER A 157 -1.59 -24.73 3.15
N ASN A 158 -0.85 -23.63 3.34
CA ASN A 158 -0.92 -22.48 2.44
C ASN A 158 0.45 -21.92 2.05
N CYS A 159 1.10 -22.57 1.09
CA CYS A 159 2.45 -22.21 0.63
C CYS A 159 2.55 -20.76 0.10
N THR A 160 1.44 -20.12 -0.26
CA THR A 160 1.45 -18.70 -0.67
C THR A 160 1.76 -17.75 0.50
N ASP A 161 1.39 -18.12 1.73
CA ASP A 161 1.66 -17.32 2.92
C ASP A 161 3.17 -17.27 3.22
N VAL A 162 3.91 -18.32 2.90
CA VAL A 162 5.38 -18.38 3.04
C VAL A 162 6.06 -17.33 2.16
N LEU A 163 5.71 -17.28 0.86
CA LEU A 163 6.27 -16.28 -0.05
C LEU A 163 5.89 -14.85 0.38
N ALA A 164 4.66 -14.66 0.86
CA ALA A 164 4.21 -13.38 1.38
C ALA A 164 4.95 -12.97 2.66
N ALA A 165 5.21 -13.91 3.57
CA ALA A 165 5.98 -13.70 4.79
C ALA A 165 7.43 -13.31 4.49
N VAL A 166 8.13 -14.07 3.63
CA VAL A 166 9.51 -13.75 3.23
C VAL A 166 9.60 -12.39 2.54
N SER A 167 8.65 -12.09 1.65
CA SER A 167 8.54 -10.77 0.99
C SER A 167 8.35 -9.64 2.01
N ARG A 168 7.48 -9.83 3.01
CA ARG A 168 7.21 -8.86 4.07
C ARG A 168 8.48 -8.52 4.85
N GLU A 169 9.18 -9.51 5.37
CA GLU A 169 10.38 -9.29 6.20
C GLU A 169 11.52 -8.63 5.42
N HIS A 170 11.73 -9.01 4.15
CA HIS A 170 12.75 -8.37 3.32
C HIS A 170 12.40 -6.90 3.02
N LEU A 171 11.13 -6.59 2.75
CA LEU A 171 10.69 -5.21 2.55
C LEU A 171 10.82 -4.38 3.82
N GLU A 172 10.51 -4.94 5.00
CA GLU A 172 10.69 -4.24 6.28
C GLU A 172 12.18 -3.98 6.59
N ALA A 173 13.05 -4.94 6.26
CA ALA A 173 14.50 -4.81 6.41
C ALA A 173 15.19 -4.01 5.28
N GLN A 174 14.44 -3.49 4.30
CA GLN A 174 14.96 -2.78 3.12
C GLN A 174 15.96 -3.61 2.29
N LEU A 175 15.75 -4.92 2.23
CA LEU A 175 16.56 -5.88 1.50
C LEU A 175 15.90 -6.30 0.17
N PRO A 176 16.68 -6.76 -0.83
CA PRO A 176 16.12 -7.27 -2.07
C PRO A 176 15.25 -8.50 -1.80
N ASP A 177 14.04 -8.52 -2.37
CA ASP A 177 13.05 -9.57 -2.11
C ASP A 177 13.31 -10.83 -2.98
N PRO A 178 13.74 -11.96 -2.37
CA PRO A 178 14.03 -13.19 -3.11
C PRO A 178 12.76 -13.85 -3.65
N SER A 179 11.58 -13.59 -3.06
CA SER A 179 10.30 -14.16 -3.51
C SER A 179 9.90 -13.69 -4.91
N LYS A 180 10.41 -12.53 -5.35
CA LYS A 180 10.14 -11.99 -6.69
C LYS A 180 10.98 -12.64 -7.78
N ASN A 181 12.05 -13.34 -7.41
CA ASN A 181 12.96 -13.99 -8.34
C ASN A 181 12.24 -15.01 -9.24
N TYR A 182 12.64 -15.06 -10.52
CA TYR A 182 12.02 -15.95 -11.49
C TYR A 182 12.16 -17.43 -11.10
N LYS A 183 13.30 -17.84 -10.53
CA LYS A 183 13.56 -19.24 -10.13
C LYS A 183 12.57 -19.70 -9.07
N VAL A 184 12.40 -18.88 -8.02
CA VAL A 184 11.46 -19.13 -6.92
C VAL A 184 10.04 -19.25 -7.46
N LYS A 185 9.60 -18.30 -8.28
CA LYS A 185 8.26 -18.34 -8.89
C LYS A 185 8.05 -19.55 -9.80
N LYS A 186 9.08 -19.95 -10.57
CA LYS A 186 9.03 -21.10 -11.46
C LYS A 186 8.84 -22.40 -10.67
N VAL A 187 9.66 -22.63 -9.65
CA VAL A 187 9.58 -23.82 -8.78
C VAL A 187 8.25 -23.85 -8.03
N PHE A 188 7.85 -22.73 -7.42
CA PHE A 188 6.59 -22.62 -6.69
C PHE A 188 5.37 -22.99 -7.56
N ARG A 189 5.34 -22.52 -8.81
CA ARG A 189 4.26 -22.85 -9.76
C ARG A 189 4.31 -24.29 -10.26
N ALA A 190 5.45 -24.97 -10.18
CA ALA A 190 5.57 -26.36 -10.61
C ALA A 190 5.08 -27.34 -9.54
N LEU A 191 5.19 -26.96 -8.26
CA LEU A 191 4.85 -27.83 -7.12
C LEU A 191 3.44 -27.57 -6.56
N PHE A 192 2.97 -26.31 -6.58
CA PHE A 192 1.76 -25.91 -5.85
C PHE A 192 0.65 -25.31 -6.75
N LYS A 193 0.71 -25.54 -8.06
CA LYS A 193 -0.27 -25.08 -9.04
C LYS A 193 -0.69 -26.22 -9.94
#